data_AF-A0AAF0IPD7-F1
#
_entry.id   AF-A0AAF0IPD7-F1
#
_cell.length_a   1.000
_cell.length_b   1.000
_cell.length_c   1.000
_cell.angle_alpha   90.00
_cell.angle_beta   90.00
_cell.angle_gamma   90.00
#
_symmetry.space_group_name_H-M   'P 1'
#
loop_
_entity.id
_entity.type
_entity.pdbx_description
1 polymer ?
#
loop_
_entity_poly.entity_id
_entity_poly.type
_entity_poly.pdbx_seq_one_letter_code
_entity_poly.pdbx_strand_id
1 'polypeptide(L)'
;MSRYKFFWIAFAVLFFYQFFPTYIFTMLSIGNWFCVAAKDNVILNQMLGTQSGLGLLPFTFDWTVIGYVVDPLATPWWSLANLLGGFIIFFVIACPIVYYCTSSWYGKYMPMFSTSSFDRFGQSYDVSSVVDKLPGGGMVFNAEKYNDYSLLYLPSALTISYMLSFASVTGVLVHVGLFHGKSLYRQLRASPMAATDIHNRLMSNYKEAPFLWYIMLFLASFGMGVGAIHGWETGINAGHFVLAIVIGAIFMIPIGIIMALSNMEVGLNMISELIIGFMRPGYPIGMMIFKTTMYMITYQGIQFIQDQKLGHYMKLPPRSVFMAQVYATAVGGVVQLAVQTWAFSNIDGICTPHQIDKFNCASYKVFGTASIIWGLIGPAKTFAIGRHYHTLMYGFLFGALAPIPIWLLAKKYPKSGWRLVNMPVIFTGTGNIPPATGVNYLAPIAIGFGTQYIWKHKNPIMWSKYNYILSAALNAASAVATAFIFFTLQYPNGPNVDFLNNGWWGNSAWQDTADYNGTPYIQLPEGQAFAGTPRELGQTA
;
A
#
# COMPACT_ATOMS: atom_id res chain seq x y z
N MET A 1 14.27 34.21 9.36
CA MET A 1 15.17 33.07 9.03
C MET A 1 15.05 32.72 7.55
N SER A 2 16.15 32.32 6.90
CA SER A 2 16.10 31.84 5.51
C SER A 2 15.51 30.42 5.44
N ARG A 3 14.89 30.08 4.31
CA ARG A 3 14.32 28.75 4.04
C ARG A 3 15.36 27.63 4.17
N TYR A 4 16.56 27.88 3.65
CA TYR A 4 17.68 26.95 3.70
C TYR A 4 18.19 26.71 5.13
N LYS A 5 18.35 27.78 5.94
CA LYS A 5 18.76 27.65 7.34
C LYS A 5 17.74 26.87 8.17
N PHE A 6 16.44 27.10 7.91
CA PHE A 6 15.37 26.35 8.58
C PHE A 6 15.45 24.84 8.28
N PHE A 7 15.65 24.48 7.01
CA PHE A 7 15.77 23.08 6.57
C PHE A 7 16.85 22.35 7.36
N TRP A 8 18.08 22.89 7.39
CA TRP A 8 19.20 22.22 8.07
C TRP A 8 19.05 22.13 9.59
N ILE A 9 18.42 23.13 10.21
CA ILE A 9 18.12 23.06 11.65
C ILE A 9 17.08 21.97 11.92
N ALA A 10 15.97 21.93 11.17
CA ALA A 10 14.95 20.90 11.32
C ALA A 10 15.50 19.50 11.03
N PHE A 11 16.34 19.39 10.00
CA PHE A 11 17.02 18.15 9.65
C PHE A 11 17.91 17.66 10.79
N ALA A 12 18.78 18.51 11.34
CA ALA A 12 19.69 18.12 12.42
C ALA A 12 18.91 17.72 13.69
N VAL A 13 17.88 18.49 14.06
CA VAL A 13 17.03 18.17 15.22
C VAL A 13 16.37 16.81 15.06
N LEU A 14 15.75 16.54 13.91
CA LEU A 14 15.09 15.25 13.72
C LEU A 14 16.10 14.11 13.57
N PHE A 15 17.24 14.33 12.91
CA PHE A 15 18.28 13.32 12.76
C PHE A 15 18.72 12.76 14.12
N PHE A 16 19.01 13.64 15.08
CA PHE A 16 19.35 13.22 16.44
C PHE A 16 18.14 12.68 17.22
N TYR A 17 16.96 13.25 17.02
CA TYR A 17 15.75 12.77 17.67
C TYR A 17 15.40 11.34 17.25
N GLN A 18 15.62 10.96 15.98
CA GLN A 18 15.27 9.64 15.45
C GLN A 18 16.01 8.49 16.14
N PHE A 19 17.16 8.73 16.78
CA PHE A 19 17.83 7.74 17.61
C PHE A 19 16.96 7.27 18.79
N PHE A 20 16.07 8.13 19.30
CA PHE A 20 15.18 7.78 20.40
C PHE A 20 14.14 6.73 20.00
N PRO A 21 13.21 6.98 19.07
CA PRO A 21 12.19 6.01 18.72
C PRO A 21 12.73 4.79 17.96
N THR A 22 13.87 4.90 17.25
CA THR A 22 14.38 3.79 16.42
C THR A 22 15.37 2.87 17.14
N TYR A 23 16.09 3.35 18.16
CA TYR A 23 17.14 2.55 18.82
C TYR A 23 17.09 2.59 20.36
N ILE A 24 17.01 3.78 20.97
CA ILE A 24 17.11 3.94 22.43
C ILE A 24 15.82 3.47 23.13
N PHE A 25 14.66 3.81 22.58
CA PHE A 25 13.34 3.55 23.13
C PHE A 25 12.33 3.20 22.02
N THR A 26 12.29 1.93 21.62
CA THR A 26 11.45 1.49 20.48
C THR A 26 9.95 1.56 20.76
N MET A 27 9.51 1.49 22.02
CA MET A 27 8.09 1.66 22.36
C MET A 27 7.54 3.06 22.00
N LEU A 28 8.39 4.10 21.88
CA LEU A 28 7.96 5.42 21.40
C LEU A 28 7.49 5.37 19.94
N SER A 29 8.04 4.45 19.14
CA SER A 29 7.62 4.24 17.76
C SER A 29 6.30 3.49 17.68
N ILE A 30 6.13 2.48 18.53
CA ILE A 30 5.00 1.55 18.48
C ILE A 30 3.77 2.13 19.19
N GLY A 31 3.93 2.85 20.31
CA GLY A 31 2.80 3.50 20.99
C GLY A 31 1.94 2.60 21.89
N ASN A 32 2.36 1.35 22.14
CA ASN A 32 1.55 0.31 22.79
C ASN A 32 1.46 0.38 24.33
N TRP A 33 1.51 1.58 24.94
CA TRP A 33 1.54 1.76 26.40
C TRP A 33 0.41 1.06 27.15
N PHE A 34 -0.79 1.08 26.56
CA PHE A 34 -1.98 0.45 27.13
C PHE A 34 -1.94 -1.08 27.02
N CYS A 35 -1.38 -1.61 25.94
CA CYS A 35 -1.21 -3.05 25.74
C CYS A 35 -0.17 -3.64 26.71
N VAL A 36 0.87 -2.88 27.05
CA VAL A 36 1.85 -3.29 28.08
C VAL A 36 1.23 -3.27 29.48
N ALA A 37 0.29 -2.36 29.76
CA ALA A 37 -0.39 -2.32 31.06
C ALA A 37 -1.36 -3.50 31.28
N ALA A 38 -1.94 -4.05 30.21
CA ALA A 38 -2.85 -5.19 30.27
C ALA A 38 -2.51 -6.21 29.18
N LYS A 39 -1.37 -6.89 29.37
CA LYS A 39 -0.74 -7.79 28.39
C LYS A 39 -1.65 -8.93 27.93
N ASP A 40 -2.42 -9.51 28.85
CA ASP A 40 -3.25 -10.71 28.60
C ASP A 40 -4.67 -10.39 28.13
N ASN A 41 -5.09 -9.11 28.15
CA ASN A 41 -6.43 -8.75 27.71
C ASN A 41 -6.50 -8.68 26.18
N VAL A 42 -6.91 -9.78 25.55
CA VAL A 42 -6.99 -9.93 24.09
C VAL A 42 -7.85 -8.85 23.44
N ILE A 43 -9.00 -8.50 24.02
CA ILE A 43 -9.90 -7.48 23.43
C ILE A 43 -9.23 -6.10 23.45
N LEU A 44 -8.62 -5.72 24.57
CA LEU A 44 -7.92 -4.44 24.68
C LEU A 44 -6.75 -4.37 23.69
N ASN A 45 -5.98 -5.44 23.59
CA ASN A 45 -4.85 -5.54 22.66
C ASN A 45 -5.32 -5.52 21.20
N GLN A 46 -6.46 -6.12 20.87
CA GLN A 46 -7.02 -6.02 19.52
C GLN A 46 -7.51 -4.60 19.21
N MET A 47 -8.08 -3.86 20.17
CA MET A 47 -8.54 -2.49 19.92
C MET A 47 -7.41 -1.46 19.89
N LEU A 48 -6.48 -1.52 20.83
CA LEU A 48 -5.44 -0.50 21.02
C LEU A 48 -4.08 -0.91 20.46
N GLY A 49 -3.90 -2.19 20.18
CA GLY A 49 -2.69 -2.77 19.62
C GLY A 49 -2.32 -2.19 18.26
N THR A 50 -1.04 -2.18 17.97
CA THR A 50 -0.44 -1.47 16.83
C THR A 50 0.26 -2.42 15.87
N GLN A 51 0.39 -3.69 16.23
CA GLN A 51 0.96 -4.75 15.39
C GLN A 51 -0.11 -5.63 14.74
N SER A 52 -1.01 -6.22 15.55
CA SER A 52 -2.13 -7.06 15.09
C SER A 52 -3.51 -6.47 15.44
N GLY A 53 -3.53 -5.36 16.18
CA GLY A 53 -4.71 -4.60 16.54
C GLY A 53 -5.04 -3.42 15.61
N LEU A 54 -6.12 -2.72 15.98
CA LEU A 54 -6.69 -1.58 15.25
C LEU A 54 -5.88 -0.30 15.37
N GLY A 55 -5.12 -0.10 16.44
CA GLY A 55 -4.30 1.08 16.67
C GLY A 55 -5.13 2.36 16.80
N LEU A 56 -6.17 2.35 17.64
CA LEU A 56 -7.13 3.47 17.76
C LEU A 56 -6.55 4.76 18.35
N LEU A 57 -5.33 4.74 18.87
CA LEU A 57 -4.71 5.90 19.49
C LEU A 57 -3.60 6.48 18.60
N PRO A 58 -3.60 7.79 18.31
CA PRO A 58 -2.62 8.44 17.43
C PRO A 58 -1.27 8.69 18.13
N PHE A 59 -0.84 7.82 19.04
CA PHE A 59 0.38 8.03 19.82
C PHE A 59 1.56 7.27 19.21
N THR A 60 2.25 7.93 18.29
CA THR A 60 3.60 7.54 17.89
C THR A 60 4.48 8.78 17.82
N PHE A 61 5.72 8.62 18.23
CA PHE A 61 6.74 9.67 18.18
C PHE A 61 7.78 9.39 17.09
N ASP A 62 7.52 8.42 16.22
CA ASP A 62 8.41 8.08 15.11
C ASP A 62 7.90 8.67 13.80
N TRP A 63 8.72 9.53 13.19
CA TRP A 63 8.37 10.15 11.92
C TRP A 63 8.27 9.13 10.78
N THR A 64 9.01 8.01 10.85
CA THR A 64 8.91 6.94 9.84
C THR A 64 7.56 6.23 9.88
N VAL A 65 6.94 6.14 11.06
CA VAL A 65 5.58 5.59 11.26
C VAL A 65 4.53 6.62 10.85
N ILE A 66 4.72 7.90 11.23
CA ILE A 66 3.83 9.01 10.86
C ILE A 66 3.77 9.20 9.34
N GLY A 67 4.93 9.23 8.67
CA GLY A 67 5.05 9.43 7.23
C GLY A 67 4.85 8.17 6.39
N TYR A 68 4.49 7.03 7.01
CA TYR A 68 4.46 5.73 6.33
C TYR A 68 3.40 5.66 5.21
N VAL A 69 2.16 6.09 5.50
CA VAL A 69 1.06 6.00 4.52
C VAL A 69 0.88 7.28 3.73
N VAL A 70 0.90 8.42 4.40
CA VAL A 70 0.60 9.71 3.79
C VAL A 70 1.48 10.77 4.45
N ASP A 71 2.02 11.68 3.64
CA ASP A 71 2.68 12.87 4.15
C ASP A 71 1.61 13.85 4.69
N PRO A 72 1.55 14.08 6.01
CA PRO A 72 0.51 14.91 6.61
C PRO A 72 0.72 16.42 6.38
N LEU A 73 1.93 16.84 6.00
CA LEU A 73 2.27 18.24 5.73
C LEU A 73 2.09 18.57 4.24
N ALA A 74 2.18 17.59 3.34
CA ALA A 74 1.89 17.83 1.93
C ALA A 74 0.40 17.71 1.60
N THR A 75 -0.31 16.82 2.30
CA THR A 75 -1.69 16.45 1.95
C THR A 75 -2.71 17.45 2.49
N PRO A 76 -3.69 17.90 1.68
CA PRO A 76 -4.67 18.88 2.15
C PRO A 76 -5.62 18.29 3.20
N TRP A 77 -6.08 19.13 4.14
CA TRP A 77 -6.96 18.72 5.25
C TRP A 77 -8.23 17.98 4.79
N TRP A 78 -8.88 18.42 3.72
CA TRP A 78 -10.10 17.74 3.25
C TRP A 78 -9.83 16.29 2.83
N SER A 79 -8.66 16.00 2.25
CA SER A 79 -8.27 14.65 1.86
C SER A 79 -8.00 13.79 3.11
N LEU A 80 -7.29 14.34 4.09
CA LEU A 80 -7.07 13.68 5.39
C LEU A 80 -8.38 13.44 6.16
N ALA A 81 -9.35 14.33 6.06
CA ALA A 81 -10.67 14.16 6.68
C ALA A 81 -11.49 13.05 6.00
N ASN A 82 -11.40 12.91 4.67
CA ASN A 82 -12.00 11.77 3.96
C ASN A 82 -11.32 10.46 4.37
N LEU A 83 -9.99 10.46 4.46
CA LEU A 83 -9.23 9.31 4.96
C LEU A 83 -9.66 8.91 6.38
N LEU A 84 -9.80 9.89 7.28
CA LEU A 84 -10.30 9.66 8.65
C LEU A 84 -11.71 9.05 8.64
N GLY A 85 -12.60 9.59 7.81
CA GLY A 85 -13.95 9.06 7.64
C GLY A 85 -13.96 7.61 7.17
N GLY A 86 -13.12 7.27 6.19
CA GLY A 86 -12.94 5.89 5.72
C GLY A 86 -12.40 4.97 6.80
N PHE A 87 -11.37 5.41 7.54
CA PHE A 87 -10.82 4.65 8.65
C PHE A 87 -11.86 4.38 9.76
N ILE A 88 -12.62 5.39 10.16
CA ILE A 88 -13.67 5.24 11.18
C ILE A 88 -14.76 4.28 10.72
N ILE A 89 -15.29 4.47 9.50
CA ILE A 89 -16.41 3.67 9.00
C ILE A 89 -16.01 2.20 8.82
N PHE A 90 -14.87 1.94 8.17
CA PHE A 90 -14.51 0.58 7.76
C PHE A 90 -13.67 -0.17 8.78
N PHE A 91 -12.78 0.50 9.51
CA PHE A 91 -11.89 -0.17 10.44
C PHE A 91 -12.33 0.01 11.89
N VAL A 92 -12.74 1.21 12.33
CA VAL A 92 -13.19 1.39 13.72
C VAL A 92 -14.58 0.76 13.94
N ILE A 93 -15.47 0.80 12.94
CA ILE A 93 -16.84 0.28 13.06
C ILE A 93 -16.99 -1.08 12.37
N ALA A 94 -16.81 -1.15 11.05
CA ALA A 94 -17.13 -2.38 10.32
C ALA A 94 -16.20 -3.56 10.67
N CYS A 95 -14.91 -3.34 10.91
CA CYS A 95 -13.97 -4.42 11.25
C CYS A 95 -14.32 -5.13 12.57
N PRO A 96 -14.53 -4.42 13.71
CA PRO A 96 -15.03 -5.06 14.93
C PRO A 96 -16.38 -5.76 14.77
N ILE A 97 -17.31 -5.20 13.98
CA ILE A 97 -18.63 -5.84 13.74
C ILE A 97 -18.44 -7.16 12.99
N VAL A 98 -17.62 -7.18 11.94
CA VAL A 98 -17.31 -8.40 11.18
C VAL A 98 -16.56 -9.40 12.07
N TYR A 99 -15.63 -8.94 12.89
CA TYR A 99 -14.78 -9.80 13.72
C TYR A 99 -15.53 -10.40 14.93
N TYR A 100 -16.23 -9.58 15.73
CA TYR A 100 -16.88 -10.03 16.97
C TYR A 100 -18.35 -10.40 16.78
N CYS A 101 -19.13 -9.57 16.07
CA CYS A 101 -20.58 -9.74 15.99
C CYS A 101 -20.98 -10.78 14.94
N THR A 102 -20.18 -10.93 13.89
CA THR A 102 -20.48 -11.82 12.78
C THR A 102 -19.62 -13.08 12.89
N SER A 103 -20.21 -14.26 12.77
CA SER A 103 -19.44 -15.51 12.58
C SER A 103 -19.04 -15.75 11.13
N SER A 104 -19.26 -14.76 10.24
CA SER A 104 -18.91 -14.84 8.83
C SER A 104 -17.40 -14.89 8.66
N TRP A 105 -16.93 -15.86 7.86
CA TRP A 105 -15.53 -16.08 7.50
C TRP A 105 -14.58 -16.53 8.62
N TYR A 106 -15.11 -16.98 9.77
CA TYR A 106 -14.30 -17.55 10.85
C TYR A 106 -13.20 -16.61 11.39
N GLY A 107 -13.36 -15.29 11.26
CA GLY A 107 -12.34 -14.30 11.63
C GLY A 107 -11.84 -14.40 13.07
N LYS A 108 -12.69 -14.84 14.01
CA LYS A 108 -12.40 -14.96 15.45
C LYS A 108 -11.26 -15.91 15.81
N TYR A 109 -10.96 -16.86 14.94
CA TYR A 109 -9.90 -17.86 15.12
C TYR A 109 -8.53 -17.37 14.62
N MET A 110 -8.48 -16.15 14.10
CA MET A 110 -7.28 -15.53 13.53
C MET A 110 -7.03 -14.16 14.18
N PRO A 111 -5.79 -13.63 14.09
CA PRO A 111 -5.52 -12.24 14.44
C PRO A 111 -6.39 -11.30 13.58
N MET A 112 -6.82 -10.18 14.15
CA MET A 112 -7.67 -9.22 13.45
C MET A 112 -6.94 -8.57 12.26
N PHE A 113 -5.68 -8.16 12.47
CA PHE A 113 -4.76 -7.69 11.43
C PHE A 113 -3.63 -8.70 11.25
N SER A 114 -3.42 -9.16 10.02
CA SER A 114 -2.23 -9.92 9.62
C SER A 114 -2.03 -9.83 8.11
N THR A 115 -0.77 -9.85 7.68
CA THR A 115 -0.35 -9.88 6.27
C THR A 115 -0.33 -11.29 5.68
N SER A 116 -0.51 -12.32 6.52
CA SER A 116 -0.46 -13.72 6.14
C SER A 116 -1.87 -14.30 5.99
N SER A 117 -2.01 -15.33 5.17
CA SER A 117 -3.22 -16.14 5.07
C SER A 117 -3.15 -17.34 6.02
N PHE A 118 -4.30 -17.86 6.43
CA PHE A 118 -4.42 -18.92 7.43
C PHE A 118 -5.14 -20.16 6.89
N ASP A 119 -4.87 -21.29 7.52
CA ASP A 119 -5.56 -22.57 7.30
C ASP A 119 -6.69 -22.81 8.32
N ARG A 120 -7.39 -23.94 8.18
CA ARG A 120 -8.48 -24.38 9.07
C ARG A 120 -8.08 -24.64 10.52
N PHE A 121 -6.78 -24.68 10.82
CA PHE A 121 -6.24 -24.89 12.16
C PHE A 121 -5.86 -23.56 12.83
N GLY A 122 -6.00 -22.43 12.14
CA GLY A 122 -5.58 -21.12 12.63
C GLY A 122 -4.07 -20.89 12.51
N GLN A 123 -3.37 -21.72 11.74
CA GLN A 123 -1.95 -21.58 11.47
C GLN A 123 -1.71 -20.88 10.13
N SER A 124 -0.48 -20.41 9.90
CA SER A 124 -0.10 -19.83 8.61
C SER A 124 -0.28 -20.87 7.49
N TYR A 125 -0.93 -20.47 6.40
CA TYR A 125 -1.29 -21.37 5.31
C TYR A 125 -0.06 -21.99 4.64
N ASP A 126 0.03 -23.32 4.64
CA ASP A 126 1.15 -24.02 4.00
C ASP A 126 0.91 -24.17 2.49
N VAL A 127 1.64 -23.35 1.73
CA VAL A 127 1.59 -23.35 0.27
C VAL A 127 2.13 -24.65 -0.31
N SER A 128 3.14 -25.26 0.33
CA SER A 128 3.77 -26.48 -0.18
C SER A 128 2.80 -27.66 -0.21
N SER A 129 1.81 -27.64 0.69
CA SER A 129 0.74 -28.62 0.79
C SER A 129 -0.32 -28.52 -0.31
N VAL A 130 -0.33 -27.49 -1.17
CA VAL A 130 -1.34 -27.31 -2.24
C VAL A 130 -0.76 -27.12 -3.64
N VAL A 131 0.57 -27.26 -3.79
CA VAL A 131 1.27 -27.10 -5.06
C VAL A 131 2.00 -28.37 -5.49
N ASP A 132 2.14 -28.49 -6.81
CA ASP A 132 3.14 -29.34 -7.44
C ASP A 132 4.27 -28.46 -7.98
N LYS A 133 5.50 -28.92 -7.78
CA LYS A 133 6.70 -28.26 -8.32
C LYS A 133 6.90 -28.71 -9.76
N LEU A 134 6.93 -27.75 -10.68
CA LEU A 134 7.30 -27.98 -12.08
C LEU A 134 8.80 -28.26 -12.21
N PRO A 135 9.24 -28.98 -13.26
CA PRO A 135 10.66 -29.27 -13.51
C PRO A 135 11.55 -28.02 -13.63
N GLY A 136 10.99 -26.89 -14.08
CA GLY A 136 11.67 -25.59 -14.20
C GLY A 136 11.63 -24.71 -12.94
N GLY A 137 11.19 -25.24 -11.79
CA GLY A 137 11.10 -24.49 -10.52
C GLY A 137 9.80 -23.66 -10.37
N GLY A 138 8.88 -23.73 -11.33
CA GLY A 138 7.55 -23.15 -11.22
C GLY A 138 6.67 -23.88 -10.20
N MET A 139 5.63 -23.22 -9.70
CA MET A 139 4.61 -23.81 -8.83
C MET A 139 3.28 -23.87 -9.59
N VAL A 140 2.60 -25.01 -9.56
CA VAL A 140 1.26 -25.19 -10.14
C VAL A 140 0.30 -25.70 -9.08
N PHE A 141 -0.93 -25.22 -9.14
CA PHE A 141 -1.99 -25.60 -8.21
C PHE A 141 -2.42 -27.06 -8.37
N ASN A 142 -2.50 -27.80 -7.27
CA ASN A 142 -3.04 -29.16 -7.23
C ASN A 142 -4.41 -29.18 -6.52
N ALA A 143 -5.45 -29.56 -7.27
CA ALA A 143 -6.83 -29.56 -6.79
C ALA A 143 -7.12 -30.62 -5.72
N GLU A 144 -6.51 -31.81 -5.83
CA GLU A 144 -6.74 -32.90 -4.88
C GLU A 144 -6.11 -32.59 -3.52
N LYS A 145 -4.85 -32.16 -3.52
CA LYS A 145 -4.16 -31.71 -2.32
C LYS A 145 -4.88 -30.55 -1.61
N TYR A 146 -5.37 -29.58 -2.39
CA TYR A 146 -6.19 -28.50 -1.83
C TYR A 146 -7.45 -29.02 -1.14
N ASN A 147 -8.16 -29.93 -1.81
CA ASN A 147 -9.41 -30.50 -1.34
C ASN A 147 -9.29 -31.33 -0.05
N ASP A 148 -8.10 -31.88 0.21
CA ASP A 148 -7.80 -32.66 1.42
C ASP A 148 -7.16 -31.84 2.54
N TYR A 149 -6.53 -30.71 2.22
CA TYR A 149 -5.86 -29.85 3.20
C TYR A 149 -6.82 -28.83 3.82
N SER A 150 -7.09 -27.72 3.12
CA SER A 150 -7.81 -26.59 3.72
C SER A 150 -8.25 -25.54 2.70
N LEU A 151 -9.42 -24.95 2.96
CA LEU A 151 -9.78 -23.66 2.39
C LEU A 151 -8.82 -22.58 2.91
N LEU A 152 -8.68 -21.52 2.13
CA LEU A 152 -7.88 -20.38 2.54
C LEU A 152 -8.73 -19.41 3.36
N TYR A 153 -8.27 -19.05 4.55
CA TYR A 153 -8.91 -18.08 5.43
C TYR A 153 -8.11 -16.78 5.51
N LEU A 154 -8.83 -15.67 5.44
CA LEU A 154 -8.29 -14.31 5.45
C LEU A 154 -8.64 -13.61 6.77
N PRO A 155 -7.70 -12.86 7.38
CA PRO A 155 -7.98 -11.96 8.48
C PRO A 155 -9.08 -10.96 8.15
N SER A 156 -9.83 -10.51 9.17
CA SER A 156 -10.96 -9.60 8.96
C SER A 156 -10.54 -8.24 8.38
N ALA A 157 -9.41 -7.68 8.83
CA ALA A 157 -8.91 -6.42 8.28
C ALA A 157 -8.51 -6.54 6.80
N LEU A 158 -7.87 -7.65 6.42
CA LEU A 158 -7.50 -7.94 5.03
C LEU A 158 -8.73 -8.11 4.15
N THR A 159 -9.76 -8.81 4.65
CA THR A 159 -11.04 -9.03 3.96
C THR A 159 -11.75 -7.70 3.65
N ILE A 160 -11.81 -6.78 4.62
CA ILE A 160 -12.40 -5.45 4.43
C ILE A 160 -11.57 -4.62 3.44
N SER A 161 -10.25 -4.66 3.56
CA SER A 161 -9.35 -3.99 2.62
C SER A 161 -9.54 -4.46 1.17
N TYR A 162 -9.79 -5.75 0.97
CA TYR A 162 -10.11 -6.31 -0.35
C TYR A 162 -11.44 -5.77 -0.89
N MET A 163 -12.49 -5.74 -0.07
CA MET A 163 -13.77 -5.14 -0.43
C MET A 163 -13.62 -3.66 -0.83
N LEU A 164 -12.84 -2.90 -0.07
CA LEU A 164 -12.57 -1.49 -0.36
C LEU A 164 -11.75 -1.30 -1.63
N SER A 165 -10.81 -2.20 -1.89
CA SER A 165 -10.03 -2.21 -3.14
C SER A 165 -10.91 -2.46 -4.36
N PHE A 166 -11.94 -3.31 -4.26
CA PHE A 166 -12.93 -3.44 -5.34
C PHE A 166 -13.79 -2.19 -5.50
N ALA A 167 -14.20 -1.58 -4.38
CA ALA A 167 -15.00 -0.36 -4.39
C ALA A 167 -14.24 0.86 -4.94
N SER A 168 -12.93 0.96 -4.68
CA SER A 168 -12.11 2.07 -5.14
C SER A 168 -12.00 2.11 -6.67
N VAL A 169 -11.87 0.95 -7.32
CA VAL A 169 -11.67 0.86 -8.78
C VAL A 169 -12.87 1.39 -9.55
N THR A 170 -14.09 0.90 -9.25
CA THR A 170 -15.31 1.41 -9.90
C THR A 170 -15.66 2.82 -9.40
N GLY A 171 -15.40 3.10 -8.12
CA GLY A 171 -15.63 4.41 -7.53
C GLY A 171 -14.82 5.52 -8.20
N VAL A 172 -13.55 5.26 -8.55
CA VAL A 172 -12.69 6.21 -9.28
C VAL A 172 -13.29 6.55 -10.64
N LEU A 173 -13.70 5.56 -11.42
CA LEU A 173 -14.27 5.77 -12.75
C LEU A 173 -15.56 6.60 -12.69
N VAL A 174 -16.48 6.24 -11.80
CA VAL A 174 -17.76 6.95 -11.64
C VAL A 174 -17.54 8.36 -11.08
N HIS A 175 -16.69 8.51 -10.06
CA HIS A 175 -16.41 9.82 -9.46
C HIS A 175 -15.77 10.78 -10.47
N VAL A 176 -14.73 10.34 -11.18
CA VAL A 176 -14.08 11.17 -12.21
C VAL A 176 -15.04 11.49 -13.35
N GLY A 177 -15.84 10.52 -13.81
CA GLY A 177 -16.86 10.74 -14.83
C GLY A 177 -17.89 11.80 -14.44
N LEU A 178 -18.42 11.75 -13.21
CA LEU A 178 -19.46 12.64 -12.72
C LEU A 178 -18.96 14.04 -12.35
N PHE A 179 -17.83 14.14 -11.63
CA PHE A 179 -17.30 15.43 -11.14
C PHE A 179 -16.41 16.13 -12.16
N HIS A 180 -15.58 15.38 -12.89
CA HIS A 180 -14.54 15.93 -13.75
C HIS A 180 -14.74 15.64 -15.24
N GLY A 181 -15.71 14.80 -15.64
CA GLY A 181 -15.90 14.37 -17.03
C GLY A 181 -16.03 15.51 -18.04
N LYS A 182 -16.77 16.59 -17.72
CA LYS A 182 -16.90 17.76 -18.60
C LYS A 182 -15.58 18.51 -18.79
N SER A 183 -14.78 18.62 -17.72
CA SER A 183 -13.46 19.25 -17.76
C SER A 183 -12.49 18.39 -18.55
N LEU A 184 -12.49 17.08 -18.29
CA LEU A 184 -11.66 16.10 -18.98
C LEU A 184 -11.93 16.13 -20.48
N TYR A 185 -13.20 16.09 -20.90
CA TYR A 185 -13.58 16.17 -22.30
C TYR A 185 -13.11 17.46 -22.99
N ARG A 186 -13.21 18.60 -22.29
CA ARG A 186 -12.73 19.88 -22.80
C ARG A 186 -11.21 19.89 -22.95
N GLN A 187 -10.48 19.34 -21.98
CA GLN A 187 -9.02 19.29 -22.00
C GLN A 187 -8.50 18.31 -23.07
N LEU A 188 -9.15 17.16 -23.25
CA LEU A 188 -8.82 16.20 -24.31
C LEU A 188 -9.01 16.79 -25.73
N ARG A 189 -9.88 17.78 -25.89
CA ARG A 189 -10.10 18.51 -27.16
C ARG A 189 -9.28 19.78 -27.30
N ALA A 190 -8.72 20.31 -26.21
CA ALA A 190 -7.94 21.52 -26.24
C ALA A 190 -6.52 21.23 -26.75
N SER A 191 -5.94 22.16 -27.50
CA SER A 191 -4.52 22.06 -27.85
C SER A 191 -3.65 22.22 -26.60
N PRO A 192 -2.62 21.39 -26.38
CA PRO A 192 -1.66 21.53 -25.28
C PRO A 192 -1.03 22.94 -25.21
N MET A 193 -0.86 23.59 -26.36
CA MET A 193 -0.30 24.95 -26.48
C MET A 193 -1.31 26.07 -26.27
N ALA A 194 -2.60 25.77 -26.08
CA ALA A 194 -3.62 26.80 -25.84
C ALA A 194 -3.57 27.39 -24.42
N ALA A 195 -2.87 26.75 -23.49
CA ALA A 195 -2.72 27.24 -22.13
C ALA A 195 -1.67 28.37 -22.09
N THR A 196 -2.12 29.62 -22.10
CA THR A 196 -1.27 30.81 -22.01
C THR A 196 -0.87 31.14 -20.57
N ASP A 197 -0.32 30.16 -19.84
CA ASP A 197 0.30 30.42 -18.53
C ASP A 197 1.72 30.99 -18.73
N ILE A 198 2.20 31.80 -17.79
CA ILE A 198 3.56 32.35 -17.77
C ILE A 198 4.62 31.25 -17.84
N HIS A 199 4.35 30.09 -17.23
CA HIS A 199 5.24 28.94 -17.29
C HIS A 199 5.36 28.38 -18.71
N ASN A 200 4.23 28.22 -19.42
CA ASN A 200 4.23 27.79 -20.82
C ASN A 200 4.94 28.80 -21.73
N ARG A 201 4.73 30.10 -21.51
CA ARG A 201 5.42 31.15 -22.28
C ARG A 201 6.93 31.14 -22.06
N LEU A 202 7.40 30.86 -20.85
CA LEU A 202 8.84 30.75 -20.57
C LEU A 202 9.42 29.45 -21.15
N MET A 203 8.63 28.38 -21.15
CA MET A 203 9.03 27.08 -21.66
C MET A 203 9.03 26.96 -23.19
N SER A 204 8.32 27.85 -23.92
CA SER A 204 8.30 27.86 -25.39
C SER A 204 9.67 28.09 -26.03
N ASN A 205 10.64 28.60 -25.26
CA ASN A 205 12.02 28.76 -25.71
C ASN A 205 12.77 27.42 -25.82
N TYR A 206 12.29 26.37 -25.14
CA TYR A 206 12.92 25.05 -25.17
C TYR A 206 12.24 24.14 -26.18
N LYS A 207 13.05 23.34 -26.89
CA LYS A 207 12.54 22.31 -27.78
C LYS A 207 11.97 21.15 -26.96
N GLU A 208 10.75 20.75 -27.29
CA GLU A 208 10.14 19.55 -26.71
C GLU A 208 10.94 18.29 -27.08
N ALA A 209 10.76 17.24 -26.27
CA ALA A 209 11.30 15.92 -26.56
C ALA A 209 10.52 15.29 -27.72
N PRO A 210 11.18 14.83 -28.79
CA PRO A 210 10.49 14.20 -29.91
C PRO A 210 9.68 12.99 -29.47
N PHE A 211 8.46 12.86 -30.00
CA PHE A 211 7.60 11.71 -29.70
C PHE A 211 8.26 10.35 -30.02
N LEU A 212 9.14 10.33 -31.03
CA LEU A 212 9.93 9.16 -31.41
C LEU A 212 10.80 8.61 -30.27
N TRP A 213 11.31 9.44 -29.36
CA TRP A 213 12.11 8.97 -28.22
C TRP A 213 11.26 8.10 -27.27
N TYR A 214 10.00 8.50 -27.04
CA TYR A 214 9.05 7.74 -26.25
C TYR A 214 8.66 6.42 -26.93
N ILE A 215 8.42 6.45 -28.25
CA ILE A 215 8.11 5.22 -29.01
C ILE A 215 9.28 4.24 -28.96
N MET A 216 10.51 4.70 -29.21
CA MET A 216 11.68 3.81 -29.19
C MET A 216 11.88 3.18 -27.81
N LEU A 217 11.74 3.97 -26.73
CA LEU A 217 11.84 3.45 -25.36
C LEU A 217 10.72 2.44 -25.05
N PHE A 218 9.50 2.71 -25.50
CA PHE A 218 8.39 1.79 -25.36
C PHE A 218 8.64 0.49 -26.11
N LEU A 219 9.07 0.53 -27.38
CA LEU A 219 9.34 -0.67 -28.16
C LEU A 219 10.50 -1.49 -27.59
N ALA A 220 11.55 -0.84 -27.10
CA ALA A 220 12.67 -1.52 -26.45
C ALA A 220 12.23 -2.23 -25.16
N SER A 221 11.51 -1.53 -24.28
CA SER A 221 11.02 -2.11 -23.01
C SER A 221 9.95 -3.19 -23.23
N PHE A 222 9.05 -2.98 -24.19
CA PHE A 222 8.06 -3.98 -24.61
C PHE A 222 8.73 -5.25 -25.17
N GLY A 223 9.76 -5.09 -26.02
CA GLY A 223 10.52 -6.21 -26.57
C GLY A 223 11.22 -7.04 -25.49
N MET A 224 11.84 -6.36 -24.51
CA MET A 224 12.44 -7.04 -23.34
C MET A 224 11.38 -7.78 -22.51
N GLY A 225 10.21 -7.18 -22.27
CA GLY A 225 9.11 -7.81 -21.54
C GLY A 225 8.55 -9.06 -22.24
N VAL A 226 8.32 -8.98 -23.56
CA VAL A 226 7.86 -10.13 -24.36
C VAL A 226 8.91 -11.24 -24.40
N GLY A 227 10.20 -10.88 -24.50
CA GLY A 227 11.32 -11.82 -24.42
C GLY A 227 11.37 -12.54 -23.07
N ALA A 228 11.17 -11.83 -21.96
CA ALA A 228 11.13 -12.42 -20.63
C ALA A 228 9.94 -13.39 -20.44
N ILE A 229 8.79 -13.10 -21.05
CA ILE A 229 7.61 -13.98 -20.94
C ILE A 229 7.80 -15.29 -21.71
N HIS A 230 8.44 -15.25 -22.88
CA HIS A 230 8.67 -16.44 -23.71
C HIS A 230 9.95 -17.20 -23.33
N GLY A 231 10.92 -16.54 -22.71
CA GLY A 231 12.18 -17.16 -22.28
C GLY A 231 12.03 -18.11 -21.10
N TRP A 232 10.97 -17.96 -20.30
CA TRP A 232 10.72 -18.78 -19.10
C TRP A 232 9.29 -19.29 -19.03
N GLU A 233 9.09 -20.43 -18.35
CA GLU A 233 7.77 -21.04 -18.14
C GLU A 233 6.92 -20.26 -17.11
N THR A 234 6.47 -19.08 -17.50
CA THR A 234 5.70 -18.16 -16.64
C THR A 234 4.20 -18.47 -16.60
N GLY A 235 3.69 -19.25 -17.56
CA GLY A 235 2.27 -19.62 -17.68
C GLY A 235 1.38 -18.57 -18.37
N ILE A 236 1.94 -17.41 -18.72
CA ILE A 236 1.27 -16.30 -19.43
C ILE A 236 1.81 -16.14 -20.85
N ASN A 237 1.02 -15.51 -21.72
CA ASN A 237 1.40 -15.20 -23.11
C ASN A 237 1.56 -13.68 -23.32
N ALA A 238 2.12 -13.27 -24.46
CA ALA A 238 2.25 -11.84 -24.79
C ALA A 238 0.90 -11.10 -24.89
N GLY A 239 -0.19 -11.79 -25.22
CA GLY A 239 -1.54 -11.18 -25.23
C GLY A 239 -1.97 -10.68 -23.85
N HIS A 240 -1.69 -11.45 -22.78
CA HIS A 240 -1.93 -11.02 -21.40
C HIS A 240 -1.09 -9.79 -21.05
N PHE A 241 0.17 -9.74 -21.50
CA PHE A 241 1.05 -8.60 -21.29
C PHE A 241 0.53 -7.32 -21.97
N VAL A 242 0.08 -7.42 -23.22
CA VAL A 242 -0.55 -6.31 -23.95
C VAL A 242 -1.82 -5.84 -23.24
N LEU A 243 -2.65 -6.78 -22.76
CA LEU A 243 -3.85 -6.45 -22.01
C LEU A 243 -3.54 -5.66 -20.74
N ALA A 244 -2.51 -6.07 -19.97
CA ALA A 244 -2.06 -5.34 -18.78
C ALA A 244 -1.67 -3.89 -19.11
N ILE A 245 -0.95 -3.68 -20.21
CA ILE A 245 -0.54 -2.35 -20.68
C ILE A 245 -1.77 -1.49 -21.02
N VAL A 246 -2.70 -2.02 -21.80
CA VAL A 246 -3.90 -1.28 -22.24
C VAL A 246 -4.76 -0.87 -21.04
N ILE A 247 -5.00 -1.80 -20.11
CA ILE A 247 -5.82 -1.51 -18.93
C ILE A 247 -5.11 -0.49 -18.03
N GLY A 248 -3.81 -0.65 -17.77
CA GLY A 248 -3.02 0.31 -16.98
C GLY A 248 -3.03 1.72 -17.58
N ALA A 249 -2.95 1.83 -18.91
CA ALA A 249 -3.05 3.11 -19.62
C ALA A 249 -4.42 3.78 -19.46
N ILE A 250 -5.52 3.01 -19.50
CA ILE A 250 -6.88 3.54 -19.30
C ILE A 250 -7.04 4.08 -17.87
N PHE A 251 -6.56 3.34 -16.86
CA PHE A 251 -6.68 3.75 -15.47
C PHE A 251 -5.73 4.87 -15.05
N MET A 252 -4.67 5.13 -15.82
CA MET A 252 -3.72 6.21 -15.55
C MET A 252 -4.38 7.59 -15.46
N ILE A 253 -5.31 7.91 -16.38
CA ILE A 253 -5.98 9.22 -16.40
C ILE A 253 -6.82 9.46 -15.14
N PRO A 254 -7.81 8.61 -14.80
CA PRO A 254 -8.67 8.87 -13.66
C PRO A 254 -7.91 8.79 -12.33
N ILE A 255 -6.93 7.89 -12.19
CA ILE A 255 -6.09 7.80 -10.99
C ILE A 255 -5.20 9.04 -10.86
N GLY A 256 -4.60 9.50 -11.96
CA GLY A 256 -3.79 10.71 -11.99
C GLY A 256 -4.58 11.97 -11.59
N ILE A 257 -5.87 12.07 -11.96
CA ILE A 257 -6.74 13.17 -11.54
C ILE A 257 -6.97 13.13 -10.02
N ILE A 258 -7.28 11.97 -9.45
CA ILE A 258 -7.47 11.84 -8.01
C ILE A 258 -6.17 12.18 -7.29
N MET A 259 -5.04 11.61 -7.68
CA MET A 259 -3.74 11.88 -7.08
C MET A 259 -3.37 13.36 -7.15
N ALA A 260 -3.63 14.03 -8.28
CA ALA A 260 -3.35 15.46 -8.45
C ALA A 260 -4.18 16.37 -7.53
N LEU A 261 -5.36 15.91 -7.07
CA LEU A 261 -6.23 16.68 -6.19
C LEU A 261 -6.03 16.33 -4.72
N SER A 262 -6.04 15.05 -4.40
CA SER A 262 -6.08 14.52 -3.03
C SER A 262 -4.72 14.18 -2.46
N ASN A 263 -3.67 14.10 -3.29
CA ASN A 263 -2.38 13.53 -2.94
C ASN A 263 -2.46 12.05 -2.49
N MET A 264 -3.51 11.33 -2.92
CA MET A 264 -3.72 9.91 -2.65
C MET A 264 -3.79 9.15 -3.97
N GLU A 265 -3.05 8.06 -4.05
CA GLU A 265 -3.02 7.20 -5.23
C GLU A 265 -3.87 5.95 -5.05
N VAL A 266 -4.67 5.63 -6.07
CA VAL A 266 -5.51 4.42 -6.07
C VAL A 266 -4.72 3.22 -6.59
N GLY A 267 -4.58 2.20 -5.74
CA GLY A 267 -3.89 0.96 -6.09
C GLY A 267 -4.69 0.09 -7.05
N LEU A 268 -4.08 -0.30 -8.16
CA LEU A 268 -4.63 -1.26 -9.14
C LEU A 268 -4.26 -2.73 -8.87
N ASN A 269 -3.52 -2.98 -7.79
CA ASN A 269 -3.01 -4.30 -7.42
C ASN A 269 -4.11 -5.37 -7.49
N MET A 270 -5.20 -5.15 -6.77
CA MET A 270 -6.26 -6.14 -6.60
C MET A 270 -7.03 -6.45 -7.90
N ILE A 271 -7.32 -5.45 -8.74
CA ILE A 271 -8.05 -5.69 -9.99
C ILE A 271 -7.17 -6.42 -11.01
N SER A 272 -5.88 -6.09 -11.05
CA SER A 272 -4.95 -6.78 -11.95
C SER A 272 -4.83 -8.26 -11.60
N GLU A 273 -4.78 -8.57 -10.31
CA GLU A 273 -4.79 -9.93 -9.74
C GLU A 273 -6.08 -10.68 -10.09
N LEU A 274 -7.23 -10.03 -9.94
CA LEU A 274 -8.54 -10.58 -10.25
C LEU A 274 -8.69 -10.97 -11.73
N ILE A 275 -8.31 -10.06 -12.65
CA ILE A 275 -8.46 -10.26 -14.09
C ILE A 275 -7.64 -11.47 -14.55
N ILE A 276 -6.34 -11.48 -14.25
CA ILE A 276 -5.48 -12.58 -14.69
C ILE A 276 -5.80 -13.88 -13.95
N GLY A 277 -6.21 -13.81 -12.68
CA GLY A 277 -6.63 -14.97 -11.91
C GLY A 277 -7.85 -15.69 -12.50
N PHE A 278 -8.79 -14.96 -13.12
CA PHE A 278 -9.89 -15.57 -13.87
C PHE A 278 -9.46 -16.07 -15.26
N MET A 279 -8.53 -15.40 -15.92
CA MET A 279 -8.07 -15.78 -17.26
C MET A 279 -7.15 -17.01 -17.27
N ARG A 280 -6.21 -17.07 -16.32
CA ARG A 280 -5.17 -18.10 -16.20
C ARG A 280 -4.91 -18.45 -14.72
N PRO A 281 -5.87 -19.15 -14.07
CA PRO A 281 -5.67 -19.63 -12.71
C PRO A 281 -4.56 -20.70 -12.65
N GLY A 282 -3.92 -20.83 -11.49
CA GLY A 282 -2.93 -21.89 -11.20
C GLY A 282 -1.47 -21.48 -11.40
N TYR A 283 -1.20 -20.28 -11.91
CA TYR A 283 0.15 -19.78 -12.22
C TYR A 283 0.49 -18.51 -11.40
N PRO A 284 1.08 -18.64 -10.20
CA PRO A 284 1.36 -17.50 -9.32
C PRO A 284 2.41 -16.53 -9.90
N ILE A 285 3.43 -17.03 -10.59
CA ILE A 285 4.48 -16.20 -11.20
C ILE A 285 3.90 -15.35 -12.34
N GLY A 286 3.11 -15.97 -13.22
CA GLY A 286 2.43 -15.27 -14.31
C GLY A 286 1.48 -14.18 -13.82
N MET A 287 0.75 -14.45 -12.73
CA MET A 287 -0.06 -13.44 -12.05
C MET A 287 0.82 -12.25 -11.60
N MET A 288 1.92 -12.52 -10.90
CA MET A 288 2.81 -11.46 -10.40
C MET A 288 3.36 -10.57 -11.53
N ILE A 289 3.72 -11.15 -12.67
CA ILE A 289 4.16 -10.39 -13.85
C ILE A 289 3.04 -9.49 -14.38
N PHE A 290 1.83 -10.04 -14.55
CA PHE A 290 0.67 -9.26 -15.03
C PHE A 290 0.34 -8.10 -14.09
N LYS A 291 0.25 -8.37 -12.79
CA LYS A 291 0.02 -7.38 -11.74
C LYS A 291 1.07 -6.27 -11.79
N THR A 292 2.35 -6.65 -11.77
CA THR A 292 3.45 -5.69 -11.76
C THR A 292 3.40 -4.81 -13.00
N THR A 293 3.16 -5.40 -14.16
CA THR A 293 3.04 -4.65 -15.42
C THR A 293 1.89 -3.64 -15.35
N MET A 294 0.68 -4.08 -15.01
CA MET A 294 -0.50 -3.21 -14.99
C MET A 294 -0.37 -2.09 -13.96
N TYR A 295 0.05 -2.42 -12.73
CA TYR A 295 0.18 -1.44 -11.65
C TYR A 295 1.33 -0.46 -11.89
N MET A 296 2.52 -0.95 -12.26
CA MET A 296 3.70 -0.08 -12.41
C MET A 296 3.58 0.87 -13.58
N ILE A 297 2.89 0.50 -14.67
CA ILE A 297 2.63 1.44 -15.77
C ILE A 297 1.88 2.67 -15.27
N THR A 298 0.86 2.48 -14.43
CA THR A 298 0.11 3.60 -13.84
C THR A 298 0.96 4.36 -12.82
N TYR A 299 1.58 3.66 -11.86
CA TYR A 299 2.38 4.27 -10.79
C TYR A 299 3.55 5.10 -11.34
N GLN A 300 4.43 4.46 -12.12
CA GLN A 300 5.59 5.11 -12.74
C GLN A 300 5.17 6.15 -13.77
N GLY A 301 4.06 5.92 -14.49
CA GLY A 301 3.53 6.92 -15.42
C GLY A 301 3.09 8.21 -14.72
N ILE A 302 2.46 8.11 -13.54
CA ILE A 302 2.09 9.30 -12.78
C ILE A 302 3.33 9.98 -12.17
N GLN A 303 4.28 9.22 -11.63
CA GLN A 303 5.55 9.79 -11.14
C GLN A 303 6.33 10.51 -12.25
N PHE A 304 6.38 9.91 -13.44
CA PHE A 304 6.97 10.54 -14.63
C PHE A 304 6.30 11.89 -14.93
N ILE A 305 4.96 11.96 -14.89
CA ILE A 305 4.21 13.21 -15.09
C ILE A 305 4.50 14.23 -13.97
N GLN A 306 4.62 13.77 -12.72
CA GLN A 306 4.95 14.65 -11.58
C GLN A 306 6.32 15.31 -11.78
N ASP A 307 7.33 14.55 -12.19
CA ASP A 307 8.66 15.06 -12.45
C ASP A 307 8.70 16.00 -13.66
N GLN A 308 7.97 15.68 -14.74
CA GLN A 308 7.84 16.58 -15.89
C GLN A 308 7.20 17.92 -15.48
N LYS A 309 6.19 17.88 -14.60
CA LYS A 309 5.55 19.08 -14.04
C LYS A 309 6.51 19.87 -13.15
N LEU A 310 7.31 19.19 -12.32
CA LEU A 310 8.35 19.84 -11.53
C LEU A 310 9.39 20.51 -12.43
N GLY A 311 9.88 19.81 -13.46
CA GLY A 311 10.81 20.34 -14.46
C GLY A 311 10.25 21.57 -15.18
N HIS A 312 8.97 21.53 -15.55
CA HIS A 312 8.25 22.67 -16.13
C HIS A 312 8.19 23.87 -15.17
N TYR A 313 7.96 23.64 -13.87
CA TYR A 313 7.98 24.71 -12.86
C TYR A 313 9.38 25.25 -12.57
N MET A 314 10.41 24.43 -12.70
CA MET A 314 11.82 24.82 -12.54
C MET A 314 12.44 25.40 -13.82
N LYS A 315 11.70 25.38 -14.94
CA LYS A 315 12.15 25.87 -16.27
C LYS A 315 13.35 25.09 -16.80
N LEU A 316 13.37 23.79 -16.55
CA LEU A 316 14.38 22.88 -17.06
C LEU A 316 14.04 22.46 -18.50
N PRO A 317 15.04 22.33 -19.40
CA PRO A 317 14.81 21.86 -20.76
C PRO A 317 14.17 20.45 -20.78
N PRO A 318 13.04 20.22 -21.49
CA PRO A 318 12.33 18.93 -21.45
C PRO A 318 13.18 17.72 -21.87
N ARG A 319 14.09 17.91 -22.84
CA ARG A 319 15.00 16.85 -23.31
C ARG A 319 15.97 16.38 -22.23
N SER A 320 16.47 17.31 -21.42
CA SER A 320 17.38 16.99 -20.31
C SER A 320 16.64 16.25 -19.20
N VAL A 321 15.40 16.67 -18.90
CA VAL A 321 14.55 15.98 -17.92
C VAL A 321 14.25 14.55 -18.36
N PHE A 322 13.90 14.34 -19.63
CA PHE A 322 13.68 13.01 -20.20
C PHE A 322 14.93 12.11 -20.08
N MET A 323 16.09 12.60 -20.50
CA MET A 323 17.33 11.81 -20.44
C MET A 323 17.76 11.50 -19.00
N ALA A 324 17.58 12.44 -18.07
CA ALA A 324 17.87 12.22 -16.66
C ALA A 324 16.99 11.11 -16.06
N GLN A 325 15.71 11.08 -16.42
CA GLN A 325 14.78 10.03 -15.98
C GLN A 325 15.18 8.66 -16.56
N VAL A 326 15.44 8.57 -17.88
CA VAL A 326 15.86 7.31 -18.51
C VAL A 326 17.15 6.78 -17.89
N TYR A 327 18.13 7.65 -17.65
CA TYR A 327 19.38 7.29 -17.00
C TYR A 327 19.15 6.80 -15.56
N ALA A 328 18.37 7.54 -14.77
CA ALA A 328 18.07 7.17 -13.39
C ALA A 328 17.32 5.83 -13.31
N THR A 329 16.37 5.56 -14.21
CA THR A 329 15.67 4.27 -14.28
C THR A 329 16.61 3.13 -14.66
N ALA A 330 17.53 3.34 -15.61
CA ALA A 330 18.49 2.32 -16.01
C ALA A 330 19.46 1.96 -14.87
N VAL A 331 20.03 2.97 -14.20
CA VAL A 331 20.91 2.76 -13.04
C VAL A 331 20.14 2.12 -11.88
N GLY A 332 18.95 2.65 -11.56
CA GLY A 332 18.10 2.12 -10.49
C GLY A 332 17.73 0.66 -10.70
N GLY A 333 17.33 0.27 -11.92
CA GLY A 333 17.00 -1.11 -12.25
C GLY A 333 18.17 -2.08 -12.08
N VAL A 334 19.37 -1.70 -12.54
CA VAL A 334 20.57 -2.54 -12.41
C VAL A 334 21.02 -2.63 -10.95
N VAL A 335 21.10 -1.50 -10.25
CA VAL A 335 21.56 -1.46 -8.86
C VAL A 335 20.60 -2.23 -7.95
N GLN A 336 19.29 -2.09 -8.16
CA GLN A 336 18.28 -2.81 -7.37
C GLN A 336 18.42 -4.34 -7.54
N LEU A 337 18.61 -4.83 -8.77
CA LEU A 337 18.84 -6.25 -9.02
C LEU A 337 20.17 -6.74 -8.43
N ALA A 338 21.22 -5.93 -8.51
CA ALA A 338 22.52 -6.26 -7.93
C ALA A 338 22.44 -6.39 -6.40
N VAL A 339 21.80 -5.41 -5.73
CA VAL A 339 21.59 -5.42 -4.28
C VAL A 339 20.68 -6.57 -3.86
N GLN A 340 19.61 -6.85 -4.61
CA GLN A 340 18.73 -7.99 -4.34
C GLN A 340 19.47 -9.32 -4.44
N THR A 341 20.28 -9.51 -5.48
CA THR A 341 21.08 -10.73 -5.66
C THR A 341 22.10 -10.87 -4.54
N TRP A 342 22.79 -9.78 -4.20
CA TRP A 342 23.71 -9.74 -3.07
C TRP A 342 23.02 -10.10 -1.74
N ALA A 343 21.83 -9.55 -1.48
CA ALA A 343 21.08 -9.83 -0.26
C ALA A 343 20.71 -11.31 -0.14
N PHE A 344 20.30 -11.97 -1.23
CA PHE A 344 19.99 -13.40 -1.21
C PHE A 344 21.22 -14.30 -1.04
N SER A 345 22.40 -13.87 -1.48
CA SER A 345 23.63 -14.67 -1.33
C SER A 345 24.37 -14.46 -0.02
N ASN A 346 24.14 -13.34 0.68
CA ASN A 346 24.91 -12.97 1.89
C ASN A 346 24.09 -12.95 3.18
N ILE A 347 22.75 -12.92 3.10
CA ILE A 347 21.88 -12.86 4.29
C ILE A 347 21.16 -14.20 4.47
N ASP A 348 21.64 -15.00 5.41
CA ASP A 348 21.09 -16.32 5.72
C ASP A 348 19.74 -16.22 6.42
N GLY A 349 18.66 -16.75 5.83
CA GLY A 349 17.33 -16.72 6.46
C GLY A 349 16.58 -15.39 6.31
N ILE A 350 16.83 -14.65 5.22
CA ILE A 350 16.09 -13.44 4.87
C ILE A 350 14.56 -13.68 4.90
N CYS A 351 13.81 -12.69 5.35
CA CYS A 351 12.34 -12.72 5.48
C CYS A 351 11.78 -13.69 6.53
N THR A 352 12.62 -14.40 7.29
CA THR A 352 12.15 -15.21 8.43
C THR A 352 11.81 -14.32 9.65
N PRO A 353 10.81 -14.69 10.47
CA PRO A 353 10.44 -13.90 11.66
C PRO A 353 11.57 -13.76 12.69
N HIS A 354 12.46 -14.76 12.75
CA HIS A 354 13.55 -14.84 13.72
C HIS A 354 14.90 -14.38 13.15
N GLN A 355 14.90 -13.69 12.01
CA GLN A 355 16.14 -13.20 11.45
C GLN A 355 16.82 -12.20 12.40
N ILE A 356 18.11 -12.42 12.69
CA ILE A 356 18.90 -11.65 13.65
C ILE A 356 18.89 -10.16 13.30
N ASP A 357 19.08 -9.86 12.01
CA ASP A 357 19.13 -8.49 11.48
C ASP A 357 17.75 -7.90 11.15
N LYS A 358 16.66 -8.59 11.54
CA LYS A 358 15.27 -8.13 11.39
C LYS A 358 14.84 -7.81 9.95
N PHE A 359 15.46 -8.44 8.95
CA PHE A 359 14.97 -8.41 7.56
C PHE A 359 13.66 -9.20 7.43
N ASN A 360 12.54 -8.59 7.83
CA ASN A 360 11.23 -9.24 7.94
C ASN A 360 10.41 -9.29 6.63
N CYS A 361 10.79 -8.49 5.62
CA CYS A 361 10.22 -8.43 4.29
C CYS A 361 8.68 -8.27 4.23
N ALA A 362 8.09 -7.41 5.06
CA ALA A 362 6.62 -7.28 5.16
C ALA A 362 5.92 -7.07 3.80
N SER A 363 6.39 -6.13 2.98
CA SER A 363 5.80 -5.85 1.65
C SER A 363 5.91 -7.04 0.69
N TYR A 364 7.03 -7.77 0.72
CA TYR A 364 7.21 -8.98 -0.10
C TYR A 364 6.33 -10.13 0.38
N LYS A 365 6.10 -10.27 1.69
CA LYS A 365 5.15 -11.24 2.25
C LYS A 365 3.74 -10.96 1.76
N VAL A 366 3.27 -9.72 1.81
CA VAL A 366 1.94 -9.35 1.26
C VAL A 366 1.86 -9.67 -0.23
N PHE A 367 2.92 -9.37 -0.99
CA PHE A 367 2.97 -9.67 -2.42
C PHE A 367 2.95 -11.18 -2.70
N GLY A 368 3.66 -11.98 -1.91
CA GLY A 368 3.67 -13.44 -1.96
C GLY A 368 2.32 -14.05 -1.57
N THR A 369 1.74 -13.63 -0.44
CA THR A 369 0.39 -14.02 -0.01
C THR A 369 -0.64 -13.75 -1.10
N ALA A 370 -0.63 -12.56 -1.70
CA ALA A 370 -1.54 -12.23 -2.80
C ALA A 370 -1.36 -13.15 -4.02
N SER A 371 -0.12 -13.59 -4.32
CA SER A 371 0.13 -14.57 -5.38
C SER A 371 -0.50 -15.93 -5.16
N ILE A 372 -0.61 -16.35 -3.91
CA ILE A 372 -1.26 -17.61 -3.52
C ILE A 372 -2.78 -17.48 -3.68
N ILE A 373 -3.34 -16.37 -3.19
CA ILE A 373 -4.78 -16.10 -3.20
C ILE A 373 -5.30 -16.00 -4.64
N TRP A 374 -4.70 -15.11 -5.44
CA TRP A 374 -5.24 -14.71 -6.73
C TRP A 374 -4.63 -15.44 -7.91
N GLY A 375 -3.36 -15.84 -7.81
CA GLY A 375 -2.65 -16.53 -8.88
C GLY A 375 -2.78 -18.05 -8.79
N LEU A 376 -2.43 -18.61 -7.63
CA LEU A 376 -2.36 -20.07 -7.43
C LEU A 376 -3.76 -20.69 -7.26
N ILE A 377 -4.48 -20.35 -6.18
CA ILE A 377 -5.83 -20.89 -5.92
C ILE A 377 -6.80 -20.34 -6.97
N GLY A 378 -6.74 -19.03 -7.17
CA GLY A 378 -7.51 -18.29 -8.16
C GLY A 378 -8.85 -17.78 -7.64
N PRO A 379 -9.35 -16.65 -8.17
CA PRO A 379 -10.57 -16.00 -7.71
C PRO A 379 -11.83 -16.84 -7.91
N ALA A 380 -11.84 -17.75 -8.89
CA ALA A 380 -12.97 -18.63 -9.16
C ALA A 380 -13.31 -19.56 -7.98
N LYS A 381 -12.33 -19.93 -7.15
CA LYS A 381 -12.52 -20.87 -6.03
C LYS A 381 -12.83 -20.16 -4.71
N THR A 382 -12.48 -18.87 -4.60
CA THR A 382 -12.59 -18.09 -3.36
C THR A 382 -13.68 -17.03 -3.42
N PHE A 383 -13.85 -16.34 -4.55
CA PHE A 383 -14.72 -15.17 -4.69
C PHE A 383 -15.89 -15.35 -5.69
N ALA A 384 -15.96 -16.47 -6.41
CA ALA A 384 -17.11 -16.74 -7.29
C ALA A 384 -18.41 -16.94 -6.50
N ILE A 385 -19.56 -16.82 -7.19
CA ILE A 385 -20.89 -17.02 -6.59
C ILE A 385 -20.96 -18.41 -5.94
N GLY A 386 -21.39 -18.47 -4.68
CA GLY A 386 -21.45 -19.70 -3.89
C GLY A 386 -20.17 -20.08 -3.13
N ARG A 387 -19.07 -19.32 -3.30
CA ARG A 387 -17.81 -19.51 -2.56
C ARG A 387 -17.73 -18.63 -1.32
N HIS A 388 -16.81 -18.97 -0.41
CA HIS A 388 -16.74 -18.38 0.92
C HIS A 388 -16.70 -16.84 0.94
N TYR A 389 -15.98 -16.20 0.00
CA TYR A 389 -15.81 -14.74 -0.05
C TYR A 389 -16.60 -14.04 -1.16
N HIS A 390 -17.64 -14.67 -1.71
CA HIS A 390 -18.40 -14.11 -2.84
C HIS A 390 -18.97 -12.70 -2.55
N THR A 391 -19.32 -12.41 -1.29
CA THR A 391 -19.93 -11.14 -0.89
C THR A 391 -18.99 -9.94 -1.11
N LEU A 392 -17.67 -10.15 -1.11
CA LEU A 392 -16.72 -9.05 -1.31
C LEU A 392 -16.80 -8.47 -2.73
N MET A 393 -17.24 -9.26 -3.72
CA MET A 393 -17.42 -8.80 -5.10
C MET A 393 -18.50 -7.71 -5.22
N TYR A 394 -19.45 -7.63 -4.29
CA TYR A 394 -20.40 -6.52 -4.22
C TYR A 394 -19.74 -5.18 -3.93
N GLY A 395 -18.47 -5.18 -3.48
CA GLY A 395 -17.63 -3.98 -3.40
C GLY A 395 -17.59 -3.19 -4.71
N PHE A 396 -17.55 -3.85 -5.87
CA PHE A 396 -17.60 -3.17 -7.17
C PHE A 396 -18.88 -2.38 -7.38
N LEU A 397 -20.03 -2.96 -7.02
CA LEU A 397 -21.33 -2.31 -7.12
C LEU A 397 -21.43 -1.16 -6.13
N PHE A 398 -21.03 -1.39 -4.88
CA PHE A 398 -20.99 -0.35 -3.86
C PHE A 398 -20.09 0.82 -4.27
N GLY A 399 -18.92 0.54 -4.82
CA GLY A 399 -17.99 1.52 -5.36
C GLY A 399 -18.57 2.34 -6.50
N ALA A 400 -19.29 1.72 -7.43
CA ALA A 400 -19.95 2.42 -8.54
C ALA A 400 -21.10 3.32 -8.06
N LEU A 401 -21.86 2.87 -7.06
CA LEU A 401 -23.05 3.57 -6.59
C LEU A 401 -22.74 4.69 -5.58
N ALA A 402 -21.75 4.51 -4.70
CA ALA A 402 -21.47 5.45 -3.61
C ALA A 402 -21.14 6.90 -4.05
N PRO A 403 -20.46 7.16 -5.18
CA PRO A 403 -20.23 8.52 -5.66
C PRO A 403 -21.52 9.23 -6.14
N ILE A 404 -22.56 8.49 -6.54
CA ILE A 404 -23.77 9.06 -7.17
C ILE A 404 -24.59 9.92 -6.19
N PRO A 405 -24.95 9.46 -4.97
CA PRO A 405 -25.63 10.30 -3.98
C PRO A 405 -24.84 11.55 -3.61
N ILE A 406 -23.52 11.43 -3.44
CA ILE A 406 -22.65 12.56 -3.10
C ILE A 406 -22.62 13.58 -4.22
N TRP A 407 -22.57 13.14 -5.47
CA TRP A 407 -22.65 14.03 -6.63
C TRP A 407 -23.99 14.76 -6.71
N LEU A 408 -25.11 14.06 -6.48
CA LEU A 408 -26.45 14.68 -6.45
C LEU A 408 -26.56 15.74 -5.34
N LEU A 409 -26.04 15.44 -4.15
CA LEU A 409 -25.98 16.38 -3.03
C LEU A 409 -25.08 17.59 -3.33
N ALA A 410 -23.90 17.36 -3.92
CA ALA A 410 -22.98 18.41 -4.34
C ALA A 410 -23.55 19.33 -5.44
N LYS A 411 -24.44 18.78 -6.29
CA LYS A 411 -25.18 19.54 -7.32
C LYS A 411 -26.32 20.35 -6.71
N LYS A 412 -27.08 19.77 -5.77
CA LYS A 412 -28.21 20.42 -5.09
C LYS A 412 -27.74 21.51 -4.12
N TYR A 413 -26.63 21.30 -3.40
CA TYR A 413 -26.08 22.21 -2.41
C TYR A 413 -24.67 22.68 -2.80
N PRO A 414 -24.55 23.60 -3.78
CA PRO A 414 -23.26 23.99 -4.34
C PRO A 414 -22.32 24.71 -3.36
N LYS A 415 -22.86 25.31 -2.29
CA LYS A 415 -22.08 25.99 -1.24
C LYS A 415 -21.70 25.09 -0.06
N SER A 416 -22.17 23.83 -0.04
CA SER A 416 -21.95 22.92 1.08
C SER A 416 -20.65 22.11 0.90
N GLY A 417 -20.12 21.60 2.01
CA GLY A 417 -18.91 20.76 2.08
C GLY A 417 -19.01 19.43 1.33
N TRP A 418 -20.19 19.04 0.84
CA TRP A 418 -20.39 17.81 0.03
C TRP A 418 -19.51 17.71 -1.21
N ARG A 419 -19.04 18.85 -1.74
CA ARG A 419 -18.07 18.87 -2.86
C ARG A 419 -16.67 18.39 -2.48
N LEU A 420 -16.35 18.40 -1.19
CA LEU A 420 -15.05 17.96 -0.67
C LEU A 420 -15.07 16.46 -0.32
N VAL A 421 -16.24 15.81 -0.33
CA VAL A 421 -16.35 14.37 -0.07
C VAL A 421 -15.95 13.61 -1.33
N ASN A 422 -14.91 12.79 -1.21
CA ASN A 422 -14.33 12.03 -2.31
C ASN A 422 -14.36 10.54 -1.95
N MET A 423 -15.37 9.83 -2.46
CA MET A 423 -15.57 8.40 -2.22
C MET A 423 -14.35 7.54 -2.62
N PRO A 424 -13.72 7.75 -3.79
CA PRO A 424 -12.45 7.09 -4.11
C PRO A 424 -11.38 7.24 -3.03
N VAL A 425 -11.22 8.42 -2.45
CA VAL A 425 -10.24 8.67 -1.38
C VAL A 425 -10.63 7.95 -0.09
N ILE A 426 -11.93 7.89 0.24
CA ILE A 426 -12.45 7.15 1.39
C ILE A 426 -12.14 5.64 1.25
N PHE A 427 -12.32 5.06 0.06
CA PHE A 427 -12.07 3.63 -0.19
C PHE A 427 -10.59 3.30 -0.32
N THR A 428 -9.84 4.16 -1.00
CA THR A 428 -8.42 3.95 -1.27
C THR A 428 -7.55 4.25 -0.06
N GLY A 429 -7.93 5.26 0.72
CA GLY A 429 -7.08 5.81 1.76
C GLY A 429 -6.59 4.74 2.72
N THR A 430 -7.43 3.78 3.06
CA THR A 430 -7.13 2.66 3.97
C THR A 430 -6.58 1.41 3.26
N GLY A 431 -6.22 1.49 1.98
CA GLY A 431 -5.81 0.34 1.17
C GLY A 431 -4.44 -0.27 1.53
N ASN A 432 -3.61 0.42 2.32
CA ASN A 432 -2.35 -0.13 2.84
C ASN A 432 -2.53 -0.95 4.13
N ILE A 433 -3.77 -1.14 4.59
CA ILE A 433 -4.09 -2.04 5.69
C ILE A 433 -4.33 -3.45 5.14
N PRO A 434 -3.58 -4.47 5.59
CA PRO A 434 -2.22 -4.48 6.15
C PRO A 434 -1.12 -4.30 5.08
N PRO A 435 0.14 -3.94 5.42
CA PRO A 435 0.79 -4.02 6.74
C PRO A 435 0.60 -2.80 7.64
N ALA A 436 0.01 -1.71 7.14
CA ALA A 436 -0.26 -0.55 7.99
C ALA A 436 -1.34 -0.87 9.03
N THR A 437 -1.20 -0.32 10.24
CA THR A 437 -2.22 -0.37 11.29
C THR A 437 -2.77 1.04 11.55
N GLY A 438 -3.76 1.18 12.43
CA GLY A 438 -4.45 2.46 12.63
C GLY A 438 -3.56 3.62 13.08
N VAL A 439 -2.43 3.34 13.76
CA VAL A 439 -1.49 4.39 14.16
C VAL A 439 -0.89 5.10 12.95
N ASN A 440 -0.58 4.34 11.88
CA ASN A 440 -0.04 4.87 10.63
C ASN A 440 -1.05 5.75 9.88
N TYR A 441 -2.32 5.76 10.32
CA TYR A 441 -3.39 6.59 9.78
C TYR A 441 -3.72 7.75 10.72
N LEU A 442 -4.02 7.45 11.98
CA LEU A 442 -4.49 8.43 12.95
C LEU A 442 -3.39 9.44 13.34
N ALA A 443 -2.13 9.01 13.44
CA ALA A 443 -1.02 9.91 13.76
C ALA A 443 -0.75 10.97 12.68
N PRO A 444 -0.60 10.62 11.38
CA PRO A 444 -0.50 11.64 10.34
C PRO A 444 -1.77 12.49 10.23
N ILE A 445 -2.97 11.95 10.44
CA ILE A 445 -4.20 12.76 10.44
C ILE A 445 -4.17 13.81 11.57
N ALA A 446 -3.72 13.45 12.77
CA ALA A 446 -3.61 14.38 13.89
C ALA A 446 -2.59 15.50 13.61
N ILE A 447 -1.43 15.16 13.08
CA ILE A 447 -0.40 16.14 12.67
C ILE A 447 -0.89 17.00 11.50
N GLY A 448 -1.59 16.39 10.56
CA GLY A 448 -2.22 17.07 9.43
C GLY A 448 -3.31 18.05 9.88
N PHE A 449 -4.11 17.71 10.89
CA PHE A 449 -5.05 18.65 11.50
C PHE A 449 -4.32 19.86 12.11
N GLY A 450 -3.24 19.60 12.87
CA GLY A 450 -2.43 20.69 13.44
C GLY A 450 -1.81 21.60 12.38
N THR A 451 -1.26 21.04 11.31
CA THR A 451 -0.51 21.78 10.29
C THR A 451 -1.42 22.36 9.20
N GLN A 452 -2.28 21.54 8.59
CA GLN A 452 -3.11 21.93 7.44
C GLN A 452 -4.37 22.68 7.83
N TYR A 453 -4.93 22.41 9.01
CA TYR A 453 -6.12 23.12 9.48
C TYR A 453 -5.70 24.27 10.40
N ILE A 454 -5.12 23.98 11.57
CA ILE A 454 -4.86 25.02 12.59
C ILE A 454 -3.79 26.01 12.13
N TRP A 455 -2.60 25.54 11.77
CA TRP A 455 -1.48 26.44 11.42
C TRP A 455 -1.76 27.22 10.14
N LYS A 456 -2.30 26.57 9.11
CA LYS A 456 -2.70 27.22 7.85
C LYS A 456 -3.76 28.31 8.06
N HIS A 457 -4.77 28.09 8.91
CA HIS A 457 -5.80 29.09 9.20
C HIS A 457 -5.29 30.24 10.07
N LYS A 458 -4.48 29.94 11.10
CA LYS A 458 -3.96 30.98 12.01
C LYS A 458 -2.90 31.86 11.34
N ASN A 459 -1.95 31.27 10.60
CA ASN A 459 -0.79 31.97 10.04
C ASN A 459 -0.43 31.45 8.63
N PRO A 460 -1.19 31.81 7.59
CA PRO A 460 -1.00 31.27 6.24
C PRO A 460 0.35 31.64 5.61
N ILE A 461 0.91 32.81 5.95
CA ILE A 461 2.21 33.28 5.44
C ILE A 461 3.35 32.41 5.97
N MET A 462 3.32 32.08 7.26
CA MET A 462 4.33 31.21 7.88
C MET A 462 4.20 29.76 7.38
N TRP A 463 2.96 29.27 7.31
CA TRP A 463 2.66 27.93 6.80
C TRP A 463 3.18 27.76 5.36
N SER A 464 2.80 28.64 4.44
CA SER A 464 3.24 28.56 3.03
C SER A 464 4.76 28.69 2.86
N LYS A 465 5.43 29.40 3.77
CA LYS A 465 6.88 29.60 3.71
C LYS A 465 7.70 28.40 4.23
N TYR A 466 7.22 27.69 5.26
CA TYR A 466 8.02 26.70 5.98
C TYR A 466 7.44 25.28 5.98
N ASN A 467 6.13 25.08 5.81
CA ASN A 467 5.50 23.77 5.97
C ASN A 467 6.07 22.70 5.02
N TYR A 468 6.16 22.97 3.72
CA TYR A 468 6.72 22.01 2.76
C TYR A 468 8.22 21.74 2.99
N ILE A 469 8.95 22.74 3.48
CA ILE A 469 10.38 22.60 3.81
C ILE A 469 10.54 21.74 5.06
N LEU A 470 9.66 21.92 6.05
CA LEU A 470 9.62 21.08 7.22
C LEU A 470 9.37 19.64 6.82
N SER A 471 8.36 19.37 5.97
CA SER A 471 8.11 17.99 5.51
C SER A 471 9.34 17.36 4.83
N ALA A 472 9.95 18.10 3.88
CA ALA A 472 11.15 17.63 3.20
C ALA A 472 12.32 17.37 4.17
N ALA A 473 12.51 18.24 5.17
CA ALA A 473 13.55 18.07 6.18
C ALA A 473 13.30 16.85 7.06
N LEU A 474 12.05 16.62 7.48
CA LEU A 474 11.69 15.49 8.34
C LEU A 474 11.84 14.16 7.58
N ASN A 475 11.34 14.07 6.35
CA ASN A 475 11.49 12.87 5.52
C ASN A 475 12.96 12.54 5.23
N ALA A 476 13.77 13.55 4.86
CA ALA A 476 15.19 13.34 4.59
C ALA A 476 15.97 12.96 5.85
N ALA A 477 15.72 13.63 6.97
CA ALA A 477 16.41 13.36 8.22
C ALA A 477 16.11 11.96 8.76
N SER A 478 14.85 11.53 8.73
CA SER A 478 14.49 10.17 9.15
C SER A 478 15.13 9.12 8.25
N ALA A 479 15.10 9.28 6.91
CA ALA A 479 15.72 8.32 6.00
C ALA A 479 17.24 8.19 6.25
N VAL A 480 17.95 9.31 6.37
CA VAL A 480 19.39 9.31 6.63
C VAL A 480 19.71 8.79 8.03
N ALA A 481 18.92 9.15 9.04
CA ALA A 481 19.11 8.66 10.41
C ALA A 481 18.85 7.16 10.50
N THR A 482 17.78 6.64 9.90
CA THR A 482 17.50 5.19 9.87
C THR A 482 18.61 4.43 9.16
N ALA A 483 19.09 4.91 8.01
CA ALA A 483 20.22 4.28 7.32
C ALA A 483 21.51 4.32 8.16
N PHE A 484 21.80 5.45 8.81
CA PHE A 484 22.96 5.60 9.69
C PHE A 484 22.85 4.65 10.90
N ILE A 485 21.72 4.62 11.60
CA ILE A 485 21.46 3.71 12.73
C ILE A 485 21.61 2.25 12.28
N PHE A 486 21.05 1.89 11.12
CA PHE A 486 21.16 0.54 10.58
C PHE A 486 22.63 0.16 10.35
N PHE A 487 23.39 0.95 9.58
CA PHE A 487 24.76 0.59 9.22
C PHE A 487 25.79 0.78 10.34
N THR A 488 25.52 1.59 11.36
CA THR A 488 26.48 1.84 12.45
C THR A 488 26.17 1.08 13.74
N LEU A 489 24.89 0.86 14.05
CA LEU A 489 24.46 0.28 15.33
C LEU A 489 23.81 -1.10 15.19
N GLN A 490 23.22 -1.44 14.03
CA GLN A 490 22.52 -2.72 13.83
C GLN A 490 23.32 -3.73 13.00
N TYR A 491 23.98 -3.29 11.93
CA TYR A 491 24.58 -4.16 10.91
C TYR A 491 26.03 -4.66 11.20
N PRO A 492 26.97 -3.88 11.78
CA PRO A 492 28.34 -4.37 11.98
C PRO A 492 28.46 -5.37 13.13
N ASN A 493 29.01 -6.57 12.85
CA ASN A 493 29.36 -7.66 13.79
C ASN A 493 28.22 -8.35 14.55
N GLY A 494 26.99 -8.22 14.08
CA GLY A 494 25.88 -8.59 14.93
C GLY A 494 25.92 -7.79 16.24
N PRO A 495 24.96 -8.00 17.12
CA PRO A 495 24.27 -6.82 17.58
C PRO A 495 24.77 -6.28 18.93
N ASN A 496 24.65 -4.95 19.12
CA ASN A 496 24.24 -4.39 20.41
C ASN A 496 22.76 -4.81 20.73
N VAL A 497 22.37 -6.06 20.43
CA VAL A 497 21.05 -6.63 20.74
C VAL A 497 20.97 -6.85 22.23
N ASP A 498 22.09 -7.00 22.92
CA ASP A 498 22.07 -6.90 24.37
C ASP A 498 21.39 -5.60 24.81
N PHE A 499 21.58 -4.48 24.11
CA PHE A 499 20.85 -3.25 24.44
C PHE A 499 19.40 -3.23 23.91
N LEU A 500 19.15 -3.70 22.68
CA LEU A 500 17.81 -3.69 22.07
C LEU A 500 16.85 -4.76 22.64
N ASN A 501 17.35 -5.93 23.02
CA ASN A 501 16.55 -7.02 23.58
C ASN A 501 16.66 -7.06 25.12
N ASN A 502 17.86 -6.81 25.70
CA ASN A 502 18.10 -6.93 27.15
C ASN A 502 18.45 -5.61 27.85
N GLY A 503 18.53 -4.48 27.13
CA GLY A 503 19.13 -3.26 27.68
C GLY A 503 18.20 -2.55 28.64
N TRP A 504 16.92 -2.45 28.28
CA TRP A 504 15.91 -1.89 29.17
C TRP A 504 14.47 -2.21 28.72
N TRP A 505 13.52 -2.04 29.65
CA TRP A 505 12.12 -2.48 29.47
C TRP A 505 11.42 -1.88 28.26
N GLY A 506 11.72 -0.63 27.89
CA GLY A 506 11.06 0.05 26.77
C GLY A 506 11.41 -0.47 25.38
N ASN A 507 12.39 -1.38 25.26
CA ASN A 507 12.69 -2.03 23.99
C ASN A 507 12.11 -3.45 23.86
N SER A 508 11.83 -4.12 24.99
CA SER A 508 11.34 -5.51 25.02
C SER A 508 9.88 -5.64 25.47
N ALA A 509 9.36 -4.76 26.32
CA ALA A 509 8.06 -4.94 26.97
C ALA A 509 6.87 -5.00 26.01
N TRP A 510 6.95 -4.33 24.87
CA TRP A 510 5.89 -4.36 23.86
C TRP A 510 5.82 -5.69 23.09
N GLN A 511 6.90 -6.48 23.10
CA GLN A 511 6.94 -7.81 22.46
C GLN A 511 6.21 -8.87 23.30
N ASP A 512 6.11 -8.65 24.61
CA ASP A 512 5.39 -9.53 25.55
C ASP A 512 3.93 -9.07 25.71
N THR A 513 3.21 -8.97 24.58
CA THR A 513 1.79 -8.57 24.56
C THR A 513 0.99 -9.46 23.61
N ALA A 514 -0.29 -9.66 23.92
CA ALA A 514 -1.24 -10.34 23.03
C ALA A 514 -1.28 -9.73 21.61
N ASP A 515 -1.06 -8.42 21.49
CA ASP A 515 -0.96 -7.72 20.20
C ASP A 515 0.27 -8.14 19.38
N TYR A 516 1.44 -8.25 20.01
CA TYR A 516 2.66 -8.69 19.30
C TYR A 516 2.55 -10.14 18.85
N ASN A 517 2.01 -10.99 19.72
CA ASN A 517 1.82 -12.41 19.44
C ASN A 517 0.66 -12.70 18.45
N GLY A 518 -0.14 -11.68 18.09
CA GLY A 518 -1.26 -11.86 17.19
C GLY A 518 -2.33 -12.80 17.71
N THR A 519 -2.59 -12.80 19.02
CA THR A 519 -3.47 -13.80 19.62
C THR A 519 -4.91 -13.66 19.09
N PRO A 520 -5.53 -14.75 18.59
CA PRO A 520 -6.91 -14.73 18.16
C PRO A 520 -7.86 -14.57 19.35
N TYR A 521 -9.09 -14.13 19.09
CA TYR A 521 -10.12 -14.00 20.14
C TYR A 521 -10.58 -15.36 20.68
N ILE A 522 -10.67 -16.36 19.81
CA ILE A 522 -10.96 -17.74 20.18
C ILE A 522 -9.73 -18.59 19.82
N GLN A 523 -9.15 -19.22 20.84
CA GLN A 523 -8.07 -20.18 20.66
C GLN A 523 -8.65 -21.58 20.47
N LEU A 524 -8.15 -22.31 19.47
CA LEU A 524 -8.51 -23.71 19.27
C LEU A 524 -7.69 -24.60 20.18
N PRO A 525 -8.28 -25.67 20.74
CA PRO A 525 -7.50 -26.74 21.34
C PRO A 525 -6.55 -27.37 20.31
N GLU A 526 -5.39 -27.83 20.76
CA GLU A 526 -4.40 -28.46 19.88
C GLU A 526 -5.02 -29.61 19.06
N GLY A 527 -4.78 -29.60 17.75
CA GLY A 527 -5.27 -30.62 16.82
C GLY A 527 -6.73 -30.47 16.36
N GLN A 528 -7.48 -29.47 16.85
CA GLN A 528 -8.84 -29.20 16.37
C GLN A 528 -8.85 -28.18 15.21
N ALA A 529 -9.71 -28.43 14.23
CA ALA A 529 -9.98 -27.48 13.14
C ALA A 529 -11.28 -26.72 13.41
N PHE A 530 -11.31 -25.42 13.12
CA PHE A 530 -12.55 -24.63 13.23
C PHE A 530 -13.50 -24.83 12.04
N ALA A 531 -13.01 -25.44 10.97
CA ALA A 531 -13.76 -25.73 9.76
C ALA A 531 -13.34 -27.06 9.11
N GLY A 532 -14.26 -27.62 8.32
CA GLY A 532 -14.01 -28.86 7.56
C GLY A 532 -13.07 -28.68 6.37
N THR A 533 -12.72 -29.77 5.72
CA THR A 533 -12.02 -29.75 4.42
C THR A 533 -12.89 -29.13 3.32
N PRO A 534 -12.33 -28.65 2.20
CA PRO A 534 -13.13 -28.20 1.07
C PRO A 534 -14.12 -29.26 0.56
N ARG A 535 -13.79 -30.56 0.65
CA ARG A 535 -14.70 -31.68 0.34
C ARG A 535 -15.91 -31.71 1.28
N GLU A 536 -15.68 -31.63 2.59
CA GLU A 536 -16.73 -31.63 3.61
C GLU A 536 -17.66 -30.41 3.49
N LEU A 537 -17.12 -29.27 3.06
CA LEU A 537 -17.87 -28.03 2.89
C LEU A 537 -18.60 -27.92 1.54
N GLY A 538 -18.46 -28.92 0.65
CA GLY A 538 -19.01 -28.86 -0.71
C GLY A 538 -18.38 -27.76 -1.58
N GLN A 539 -17.17 -27.31 -1.21
CA GLN A 539 -16.42 -26.25 -1.88
C GLN A 539 -15.17 -26.80 -2.55
N THR A 540 -15.28 -27.91 -3.27
CA THR A 540 -14.14 -28.51 -3.98
C THR A 540 -13.59 -27.58 -5.07
N ALA A 541 -12.29 -27.70 -5.32
CA ALA A 541 -11.54 -26.94 -6.32
C ALA A 541 -12.06 -27.06 -7.75
#